data_AF-A0A2G9S0I2-F1
#
_entry.id   AF-A0A2G9S0I2-F1
#
_cell.length_a   1.000
_cell.length_b   1.000
_cell.length_c   1.000
_cell.angle_alpha   90.00
_cell.angle_beta   90.00
_cell.angle_gamma   90.00
#
_symmetry.space_group_name_H-M   'P 1'
#
loop_
_entity.id
_entity.type
_entity.pdbx_description
1 polymer ?
#
loop_
_entity_poly.entity_id
_entity_poly.type
_entity_poly.pdbx_seq_one_letter_code
_entity_poly.pdbx_strand_id
1 'polypeptide(L)'
;MSFRVHEDGPRSVIVVLNKIDLLSQDNLSTVQELCQQHGLPPICLLSCHTDEGIGDFLRILRQTLETIYGDPLQGTPTITQTRHRFHLTKCLHALRRYDVYRQQDLVLVAEELRIAHRQLGTITGRVGAEEILDIIFSDFCIGK
;
A
#
# COMPACT_ATOMS: atom_id res chain seq x y z
N MET A 1 -23.85 -5.59 -1.53
CA MET A 1 -22.84 -5.12 -0.56
C MET A 1 -21.98 -4.12 -1.31
N SER A 2 -22.27 -2.83 -1.17
CA SER A 2 -21.60 -1.76 -1.93
C SER A 2 -20.18 -1.58 -1.40
N PHE A 3 -19.20 -2.05 -2.15
CA PHE A 3 -17.80 -1.84 -1.85
C PHE A 3 -17.42 -0.45 -2.36
N ARG A 4 -17.36 0.52 -1.44
CA ARG A 4 -16.83 1.85 -1.70
C ARG A 4 -15.40 1.70 -2.21
N VAL A 5 -15.18 2.08 -3.46
CA VAL A 5 -13.86 2.53 -3.94
C VAL A 5 -13.39 3.56 -2.92
N HIS A 6 -12.15 3.44 -2.45
CA HIS A 6 -11.54 4.45 -1.58
C HIS A 6 -11.47 5.74 -2.41
N GLU A 7 -12.53 6.54 -2.35
CA GLU A 7 -12.52 7.95 -2.75
C GLU A 7 -11.38 8.60 -1.98
N ASP A 8 -10.58 9.42 -2.66
CA ASP A 8 -9.50 10.22 -2.10
C ASP A 8 -9.99 10.90 -0.81
N GLY A 9 -9.68 10.28 0.35
CA GLY A 9 -9.94 10.86 1.66
C GLY A 9 -9.12 12.14 1.82
N PRO A 10 -9.43 12.99 2.82
CA PRO A 10 -8.64 14.18 3.08
C PRO A 10 -7.17 13.79 3.20
N ARG A 11 -6.33 14.30 2.29
CA ARG A 11 -4.89 14.04 2.32
C ARG A 11 -4.37 14.59 3.64
N SER A 12 -3.97 13.71 4.55
CA SER A 12 -3.25 14.12 5.74
C SER A 12 -1.88 14.63 5.31
N VAL A 13 -1.67 15.94 5.44
CA VAL A 13 -0.41 16.60 5.10
C VAL A 13 0.30 16.96 6.39
N ILE A 14 1.58 16.61 6.49
CA ILE A 14 2.50 17.10 7.52
C ILE A 14 3.56 17.92 6.80
N VAL A 15 3.75 19.16 7.21
CA VAL A 15 4.78 20.04 6.65
C VAL A 15 6.04 19.90 7.48
N VAL A 16 7.18 19.59 6.84
CA VAL A 16 8.45 19.44 7.53
C VAL A 16 9.41 20.54 7.08
N LEU A 17 9.82 21.39 8.00
CA LEU A 17 10.81 22.43 7.78
C LEU A 17 12.15 21.93 8.30
N ASN A 18 12.97 21.46 7.37
CA ASN A 18 14.33 20.98 7.65
C ASN A 18 15.33 22.15 7.68
N LYS A 19 16.49 21.92 8.31
CA LYS A 19 17.66 22.82 8.41
C LYS A 19 17.50 23.95 9.43
N ILE A 20 16.84 23.68 10.56
CA ILE A 20 16.72 24.67 11.64
C ILE A 20 18.08 25.10 12.22
N ASP A 21 19.12 24.28 12.05
CA ASP A 21 20.51 24.58 12.40
C ASP A 21 21.09 25.79 11.66
N LEU A 22 20.51 26.19 10.52
CA LEU A 22 20.91 27.38 9.76
C LEU A 22 20.16 28.65 10.16
N LEU A 23 19.16 28.55 11.04
CA LEU A 23 18.35 29.68 11.46
C LEU A 23 18.96 30.37 12.69
N SER A 24 18.95 31.71 12.69
CA SER A 24 19.17 32.49 13.90
C SER A 24 18.00 32.34 14.88
N GLN A 25 18.23 32.60 16.17
CA GLN A 25 17.18 32.55 17.20
C GLN A 25 15.95 33.41 16.87
N ASP A 26 16.16 34.59 16.26
CA ASP A 26 15.08 35.51 15.84
C ASP A 26 14.23 34.92 14.70
N ASN A 27 14.86 34.22 13.76
CA ASN A 27 14.15 33.57 12.66
C ASN A 27 13.40 32.33 13.16
N LEU A 28 13.97 31.59 14.11
CA LEU A 28 13.38 30.37 14.65
C LEU A 28 12.11 30.70 15.45
N SER A 29 12.12 31.75 16.26
CA SER A 29 10.94 32.25 16.98
C SER A 29 9.84 32.74 16.02
N THR A 30 10.20 33.49 14.98
CA THR A 30 9.27 33.92 13.93
C THR A 30 8.60 32.73 13.24
N VAL A 31 9.36 31.70 12.89
CA VAL A 31 8.82 30.48 12.26
C VAL A 31 7.90 29.72 13.22
N GLN A 32 8.26 29.61 14.50
CA GLN A 32 7.41 28.98 15.52
C GLN A 32 6.06 29.71 15.69
N GLU A 33 6.06 31.04 15.67
CA GLU A 33 4.84 31.85 15.74
C GLU A 33 3.95 31.63 14.51
N LEU A 34 4.54 31.59 13.30
CA LEU A 34 3.80 31.27 12.07
C LEU A 34 3.22 29.85 12.11
N CYS A 35 3.95 28.89 12.68
CA CYS A 35 3.47 27.51 12.82
C CYS A 35 2.26 27.39 13.77
N GLN A 36 2.06 28.34 14.68
CA GLN A 36 0.92 28.36 15.60
C GLN A 36 -0.35 28.99 14.99
N GLN A 37 -0.28 29.52 13.77
CA GLN A 37 -1.45 30.09 13.11
C GLN A 37 -2.53 29.04 12.80
N HIS A 38 -3.78 29.37 13.14
CA HIS A 38 -4.92 28.50 12.90
C HIS A 38 -5.16 28.27 11.40
N GLY A 39 -5.32 27.00 11.01
CA GLY A 39 -5.65 26.58 9.64
C GLY A 39 -4.48 25.99 8.84
N LEU A 40 -3.27 25.97 9.40
CA LEU A 40 -2.15 25.25 8.81
C LEU A 40 -2.16 23.76 9.18
N PRO A 41 -1.71 22.87 8.28
CA PRO A 41 -1.42 21.48 8.64
C PRO A 41 -0.33 21.40 9.71
N PRO A 42 -0.19 20.28 10.44
CA PRO A 42 0.88 20.09 11.41
C PRO A 42 2.25 20.41 10.80
N ILE A 43 2.99 21.33 11.41
CA ILE A 43 4.35 21.71 10.99
C ILE A 43 5.37 21.15 11.98
N CYS A 44 6.37 20.45 11.45
CA CYS A 44 7.50 19.89 12.20
C CYS A 44 8.78 20.65 11.82
N LEU A 45 9.44 21.22 12.83
CA LEU A 45 10.75 21.87 12.71
C LEU A 45 11.83 20.85 13.06
N LEU A 46 12.80 20.63 12.17
CA LEU A 46 13.89 19.68 12.44
C LEU A 46 15.20 20.04 11.73
N SER A 47 16.28 19.44 12.18
CA SER A 47 17.54 19.36 11.44
C SER A 47 17.92 17.90 11.27
N CYS A 48 17.98 17.44 10.02
CA CYS A 48 18.52 16.12 9.72
C CYS A 48 20.04 16.01 9.96
N HIS A 49 20.74 17.12 10.16
CA HIS A 49 22.18 17.14 10.39
C HIS A 49 22.53 17.01 11.87
N THR A 50 21.73 17.62 12.76
CA THR A 50 21.94 17.61 14.21
C THR A 50 21.03 16.63 14.95
N ASP A 51 20.15 15.92 14.22
CA ASP A 51 19.07 15.06 14.72
C ASP A 51 18.00 15.78 15.59
N GLU A 52 18.08 17.10 15.69
CA GLU A 52 17.11 17.91 16.42
C GLU A 52 15.72 17.85 15.75
N GLY A 53 14.67 17.65 16.54
CA GLY A 53 13.28 17.62 16.06
C GLY A 53 12.84 16.33 15.35
N ILE A 54 13.75 15.38 15.07
CA ILE A 54 13.41 14.09 14.43
C ILE A 54 12.49 13.25 15.31
N GLY A 55 12.75 13.18 16.62
CA GLY A 55 11.92 12.42 17.56
C GLY A 55 10.47 12.89 17.61
N ASP A 56 10.26 14.22 17.60
CA ASP A 56 8.94 14.83 17.58
C ASP A 56 8.21 14.58 16.25
N PHE A 57 8.93 14.69 15.12
CA PHE A 57 8.38 14.32 13.81
C PHE A 57 7.90 12.86 13.78
N LEU A 58 8.72 11.92 14.25
CA LEU A 58 8.38 10.49 14.27
C LEU A 58 7.16 10.20 15.14
N ARG A 59 7.01 10.91 16.27
CA ARG A 59 5.84 10.80 17.14
C ARG A 59 4.57 11.29 16.44
N ILE A 60 4.61 12.45 15.78
CA ILE A 60 3.47 13.01 15.05
C ILE A 60 3.09 12.12 13.85
N LEU A 61 4.09 11.62 13.12
CA LEU A 61 3.89 10.69 12.01
C LEU A 61 3.19 9.42 12.50
N ARG A 62 3.65 8.84 13.61
CA ARG A 62 3.03 7.65 14.20
C ARG A 62 1.56 7.89 14.55
N GLN A 63 1.26 8.97 15.27
CA GLN A 63 -0.13 9.31 15.65
C GLN A 63 -1.02 9.52 14.42
N THR A 64 -0.48 10.15 13.38
CA THR A 64 -1.18 10.36 12.11
C THR A 64 -1.48 9.02 11.43
N LEU A 65 -0.52 8.11 11.39
CA LEU A 65 -0.68 6.78 10.81
C LEU A 65 -1.65 5.91 11.61
N GLU A 66 -1.59 5.94 12.94
CA GLU A 66 -2.56 5.25 13.83
C GLU A 66 -3.98 5.75 13.59
N THR A 67 -4.16 7.04 13.33
CA THR A 67 -5.48 7.63 13.02
C THR A 67 -6.00 7.18 11.65
N ILE A 68 -5.14 7.09 10.63
CA ILE A 68 -5.53 6.73 9.26
C ILE A 68 -5.77 5.23 9.13
N TYR A 69 -4.89 4.42 9.73
CA TYR A 69 -4.82 2.98 9.49
C TYR A 69 -5.33 2.13 10.66
N GLY A 70 -5.65 2.75 11.81
CA GLY A 70 -6.04 2.04 13.02
C GLY A 70 -4.90 1.24 13.65
N ASP A 71 -5.21 0.47 14.69
CA ASP A 71 -4.26 -0.45 15.32
C ASP A 71 -4.07 -1.69 14.42
N PRO A 72 -2.86 -1.93 13.87
CA PRO A 72 -2.58 -3.08 13.02
C PRO A 72 -2.77 -4.44 13.74
N LEU A 73 -2.91 -4.44 15.08
CA LEU A 73 -3.10 -5.64 15.89
C LEU A 73 -4.57 -5.95 16.21
N GLN A 74 -5.52 -5.05 15.91
CA GLN A 74 -6.94 -5.19 16.27
C GLN A 74 -7.88 -5.50 15.08
N GLY A 75 -7.34 -5.66 13.87
CA GLY A 75 -8.12 -5.96 12.66
C GLY A 75 -8.04 -7.43 12.23
N THR A 76 -9.17 -8.01 11.78
CA THR A 76 -9.22 -9.20 10.88
C THR A 76 -8.07 -9.11 9.88
N PRO A 77 -7.32 -10.20 9.59
CA PRO A 77 -6.00 -10.14 8.99
C PRO A 77 -6.02 -9.23 7.78
N THR A 78 -5.50 -8.02 7.97
CA THR A 78 -5.45 -7.01 6.95
C THR A 78 -4.67 -7.63 5.81
N ILE A 79 -5.26 -7.69 4.61
CA ILE A 79 -4.63 -8.25 3.41
C ILE A 79 -3.43 -7.33 3.08
N THR A 80 -2.31 -7.57 3.75
CA THR A 80 -1.12 -6.72 3.79
C THR A 80 -0.16 -6.99 2.65
N GLN A 81 -0.43 -8.00 1.82
CA GLN A 81 0.43 -8.26 0.68
C GLN A 81 -0.28 -7.80 -0.59
N THR A 82 0.27 -6.77 -1.22
CA THR A 82 0.05 -6.44 -2.64
C THR A 82 -0.04 -7.69 -3.51
N ARG A 83 0.73 -8.74 -3.17
CA ARG A 83 0.69 -10.08 -3.76
C ARG A 83 -0.67 -10.80 -3.58
N HIS A 84 -1.18 -10.95 -2.35
CA HIS A 84 -2.50 -11.56 -2.12
C HIS A 84 -3.61 -10.78 -2.82
N ARG A 85 -3.56 -9.44 -2.76
CA ARG A 85 -4.51 -8.57 -3.48
C ARG A 85 -4.45 -8.79 -4.98
N PHE A 86 -3.24 -8.90 -5.55
CA PHE A 86 -3.03 -9.16 -6.97
C PHE A 86 -3.66 -10.49 -7.40
N HIS A 87 -3.39 -11.57 -6.67
CA HIS A 87 -3.93 -12.90 -6.99
C HIS A 87 -5.46 -12.97 -6.81
N LEU A 88 -6.02 -12.37 -5.76
CA LEU A 88 -7.48 -12.30 -5.58
C LEU A 88 -8.16 -11.49 -6.70
N THR A 89 -7.55 -10.39 -7.13
CA THR A 89 -8.07 -9.58 -8.24
C THR A 89 -8.07 -10.36 -9.55
N LYS A 90 -6.97 -11.06 -9.83
CA LYS A 90 -6.85 -11.93 -11.03
C LYS A 90 -7.85 -13.08 -10.99
N CYS A 91 -8.03 -13.72 -9.84
CA CYS A 91 -9.05 -14.76 -9.63
C CYS A 91 -10.45 -14.22 -9.95
N LEU A 92 -10.81 -13.05 -9.39
CA LEU A 92 -12.11 -12.42 -9.63
C LEU A 92 -12.32 -12.07 -11.11
N HIS A 93 -11.30 -11.60 -11.81
CA HIS A 93 -11.39 -11.29 -13.24
C HIS A 93 -11.64 -12.55 -14.09
N ALA A 94 -10.96 -13.66 -13.78
CA ALA A 94 -11.17 -14.93 -14.47
C ALA A 94 -12.60 -15.46 -14.22
N LEU A 95 -13.13 -15.37 -12.99
CA LEU A 95 -14.50 -15.75 -12.68
C LEU A 95 -15.56 -14.87 -13.39
N ARG A 96 -15.28 -13.58 -13.59
CA ARG A 96 -16.15 -12.70 -14.40
C ARG A 96 -16.14 -13.11 -15.88
N ARG A 97 -14.98 -13.47 -16.42
CA ARG A 97 -14.84 -13.96 -17.80
C ARG A 97 -15.50 -15.32 -17.98
N TYR A 98 -15.42 -16.21 -16.99
CA TYR A 98 -16.19 -17.46 -16.95
C TYR A 98 -17.68 -17.20 -17.17
N ASP A 99 -18.26 -16.22 -16.47
CA ASP A 99 -19.69 -15.93 -16.56
C ASP A 99 -20.09 -15.41 -17.96
N VAL A 100 -19.19 -14.66 -18.60
CA VAL A 100 -19.37 -14.18 -19.99
C VAL A 100 -19.28 -15.33 -21.00
N TYR A 101 -18.30 -16.22 -20.86
CA TYR A 101 -18.08 -17.32 -21.82
C TYR A 101 -18.96 -18.54 -21.56
N ARG A 102 -19.68 -18.58 -20.42
CA ARG A 102 -20.45 -19.73 -19.93
C ARG A 102 -21.37 -20.37 -20.97
N GLN A 103 -21.90 -19.57 -21.87
CA GLN A 103 -22.84 -19.99 -22.92
C GLN A 103 -22.24 -20.01 -24.33
N GLN A 104 -20.96 -19.65 -24.48
CA GLN A 104 -20.31 -19.48 -25.79
C GLN A 104 -19.36 -20.62 -26.14
N ASP A 105 -18.50 -21.03 -25.19
CA ASP A 105 -17.45 -22.02 -25.48
C ASP A 105 -17.00 -22.75 -24.20
N LEU A 106 -17.20 -24.06 -24.17
CA LEU A 106 -16.83 -24.92 -23.03
C LEU A 106 -15.32 -24.91 -22.75
N VAL A 107 -14.48 -24.77 -23.79
CA VAL A 107 -13.01 -24.74 -23.68
C VAL A 107 -12.57 -23.45 -23.00
N LEU A 108 -13.12 -22.30 -23.42
CA LEU A 108 -12.82 -21.01 -22.78
C LEU A 108 -13.27 -20.98 -21.33
N VAL A 109 -14.44 -21.54 -21.05
CA VAL A 109 -15.01 -21.66 -19.71
C VAL A 109 -14.12 -22.50 -18.78
N ALA A 110 -13.61 -23.62 -19.27
CA ALA A 110 -12.70 -24.48 -18.52
C ALA A 110 -11.37 -23.76 -18.22
N GLU A 111 -10.84 -23.00 -19.18
CA GLU A 111 -9.60 -22.25 -19.00
C GLU A 111 -9.74 -21.13 -17.96
N GLU A 112 -10.87 -20.40 -17.95
CA GLU A 112 -11.12 -19.37 -16.93
C GLU A 112 -11.22 -19.94 -15.51
N LEU A 113 -11.85 -21.10 -15.35
CA LEU A 113 -11.88 -21.81 -14.06
C LEU A 113 -10.50 -22.28 -13.63
N ARG A 114 -9.69 -22.78 -14.57
CA ARG A 114 -8.30 -23.19 -14.31
C ARG A 114 -7.47 -22.01 -13.81
N ILE A 115 -7.60 -20.85 -14.46
CA ILE A 115 -6.92 -19.61 -14.06
C ILE A 115 -7.37 -19.16 -12.66
N ALA A 116 -8.68 -19.13 -12.39
CA ALA A 116 -9.20 -18.75 -11.08
C ALA A 116 -8.70 -19.68 -9.96
N HIS A 117 -8.72 -20.99 -10.20
CA HIS A 117 -8.23 -22.00 -9.27
C HIS A 117 -6.72 -21.83 -8.99
N ARG A 118 -5.90 -21.59 -10.01
CA ARG A 118 -4.45 -21.33 -9.88
C ARG A 118 -4.17 -20.10 -9.01
N GLN A 119 -4.84 -18.99 -9.27
CA GLN A 119 -4.66 -17.75 -8.50
C GLN A 119 -5.05 -17.92 -7.03
N LEU A 120 -6.09 -18.73 -6.75
CA LEU A 120 -6.48 -19.07 -5.38
C LEU A 120 -5.49 -20.04 -4.72
N GLY A 121 -5.00 -21.04 -5.48
CA GLY A 121 -3.97 -21.98 -5.06
C GLY A 121 -2.70 -21.29 -4.58
N THR A 122 -2.23 -20.29 -5.33
CA THR A 122 -1.05 -19.46 -4.98
C THR A 122 -1.20 -18.77 -3.62
N ILE A 123 -2.41 -18.36 -3.23
CA ILE A 123 -2.66 -17.73 -1.92
C ILE A 123 -2.68 -18.77 -0.81
N THR A 124 -3.20 -19.96 -1.09
CA THR A 124 -3.32 -21.06 -0.12
C THR A 124 -2.07 -21.95 0.00
N GLY A 125 -1.00 -21.65 -0.75
CA GLY A 125 0.23 -22.45 -0.79
C GLY A 125 0.10 -23.78 -1.55
N ARG A 126 -0.99 -23.98 -2.30
CA ARG A 126 -1.15 -25.11 -3.22
C ARG A 126 -0.66 -24.70 -4.60
N VAL A 127 0.56 -25.11 -4.93
CA VAL A 127 1.26 -24.78 -6.18
C VAL A 127 1.48 -26.08 -6.95
N GLY A 128 0.99 -26.15 -8.19
CA GLY A 128 1.09 -27.34 -9.05
C GLY A 128 2.50 -27.54 -9.63
N ALA A 129 2.80 -28.74 -10.14
CA ALA A 129 4.12 -29.03 -10.73
C ALA A 129 4.45 -28.10 -11.93
N GLU A 130 3.46 -27.68 -12.72
CA GLU A 130 3.68 -26.73 -13.83
C GLU A 130 4.14 -25.35 -13.36
N GLU A 131 3.75 -24.91 -12.16
CA GLU A 131 4.13 -23.60 -11.62
C GLU A 131 5.55 -23.57 -11.06
N ILE A 132 6.04 -24.71 -10.55
CA ILE A 132 7.45 -24.86 -10.17
C ILE A 132 8.33 -24.75 -11.42
N LEU A 133 7.89 -25.33 -12.53
CA LEU A 133 8.60 -25.24 -13.81
C LEU A 133 8.61 -23.79 -14.31
N ASP A 134 7.49 -23.07 -14.26
CA ASP A 134 7.44 -21.65 -14.67
C ASP A 134 8.41 -20.76 -13.86
N ILE A 135 8.57 -21.00 -12.56
CA ILE A 135 9.52 -20.26 -11.70
C ILE A 135 10.97 -20.63 -12.02
N ILE A 136 11.25 -21.92 -12.23
CA ILE A 136 12.58 -22.38 -12.62
C ILE A 136 12.97 -21.78 -13.98
N PHE A 137 12.04 -21.68 -14.93
CA PHE A 137 12.31 -21.16 -16.27
C PHE A 137 12.16 -19.64 -16.40
N SER A 138 11.52 -18.94 -15.45
CA SER A 138 11.41 -17.48 -15.49
C SER A 138 12.73 -16.74 -15.21
N ASP A 139 13.69 -17.41 -14.55
CA ASP A 139 15.00 -16.85 -14.24
C ASP A 139 16.07 -17.17 -15.29
N PHE A 140 15.75 -17.97 -16.32
CA PHE A 140 16.65 -18.18 -17.45
C PHE A 140 16.42 -17.08 -18.50
N CYS A 141 17.42 -16.21 -18.68
CA CYS A 141 17.48 -15.34 -19.85
C CYS A 141 17.35 -16.19 -21.12
N ILE A 142 16.44 -15.81 -22.02
CA ILE A 142 16.36 -16.38 -23.37
C ILE A 142 17.66 -16.02 -24.08
N GLY A 143 18.59 -16.98 -24.14
CA GLY A 143 19.87 -16.86 -24.82
C GLY A 143 21.07 -17.38 -24.04
N LYS A 144 21.14 -18.71 -23.86
CA LYS A 144 22.35 -19.50 -24.10
C LYS A 144 21.95 -20.93 -24.48
#